data_AF-A0A969WU94-F1
#
_entry.id   AF-A0A969WU94-F1
#
_cell.length_a   1.000
_cell.length_b   1.000
_cell.length_c   1.000
_cell.angle_alpha   90.00
_cell.angle_beta   90.00
_cell.angle_gamma   90.00
#
_symmetry.space_group_name_H-M   'P 1'
#
loop_
_entity.id
_entity.type
_entity.pdbx_description
1 polymer ?
#
loop_
_entity_poly.entity_id
_entity_poly.type
_entity_poly.pdbx_seq_one_letter_code
_entity_poly.pdbx_strand_id
1 'polypeptide(L)'
;MTKRTITVFILSTLLFAAMAQTDSVDENKLTPLQKRVEAYIIDKFHCQFHTSIEFHDIELFDLKQLIANHKQPQILKDDPRAIKDNREAFAWLEEVGSEYDIPYSMTYIFGTKDDEAEEWIPMWVLLLLDNEMEIVGHIRYFP
;
A
#
# COMPACT_ATOMS: atom_id res chain seq x y z
N MET A 1 70.20 -14.52 -28.73
CA MET A 1 70.04 -13.18 -28.12
C MET A 1 68.55 -12.87 -28.10
N THR A 2 67.89 -13.07 -26.97
CA THR A 2 66.47 -12.74 -26.76
C THR A 2 66.37 -12.19 -25.34
N LYS A 3 65.87 -10.97 -25.24
CA LYS A 3 66.03 -10.07 -24.10
C LYS A 3 65.19 -10.51 -22.89
N ARG A 4 65.79 -10.49 -21.71
CA ARG A 4 65.13 -10.38 -20.40
C ARG A 4 64.91 -8.88 -20.10
N THR A 5 63.72 -8.46 -19.68
CA THR A 5 63.52 -7.19 -18.94
C THR A 5 62.16 -7.27 -18.21
N ILE A 6 62.15 -7.57 -16.90
CA ILE A 6 61.97 -6.71 -15.71
C ILE A 6 60.50 -6.33 -15.42
N THR A 7 60.10 -6.79 -14.22
CA THR A 7 58.89 -6.55 -13.43
C THR A 7 58.63 -5.07 -13.15
N VAL A 8 57.34 -4.67 -13.10
CA VAL A 8 56.90 -3.52 -12.32
C VAL A 8 55.68 -3.91 -11.49
N PHE A 9 55.88 -3.95 -10.17
CA PHE A 9 54.84 -3.93 -9.14
C PHE A 9 54.43 -2.47 -8.94
N ILE A 10 53.14 -2.14 -9.04
CA ILE A 10 52.59 -0.92 -8.44
C ILE A 10 51.37 -1.33 -7.64
N LEU A 11 51.59 -1.41 -6.33
CA LEU A 11 50.58 -1.37 -5.29
C LEU A 11 50.41 0.11 -4.92
N SER A 12 49.28 0.72 -5.29
CA SER A 12 48.86 2.02 -4.76
C SER A 12 47.35 2.01 -4.53
N THR A 13 47.00 1.87 -3.27
CA THR A 13 45.72 2.16 -2.63
C THR A 13 45.28 3.61 -2.87
N LEU A 14 44.03 3.82 -3.29
CA LEU A 14 43.21 5.03 -3.14
C LEU A 14 41.75 4.54 -3.25
N LEU A 15 41.05 4.20 -2.15
CA LEU A 15 40.31 5.14 -1.31
C LEU A 15 39.57 6.22 -2.12
N PHE A 16 38.43 5.83 -2.68
CA PHE A 16 37.18 6.60 -2.74
C PHE A 16 36.07 5.55 -2.53
N ALA A 17 35.57 5.34 -1.31
CA ALA A 17 34.61 6.17 -0.59
C ALA A 17 33.21 6.13 -1.24
N ALA A 18 32.28 5.50 -0.50
CA ALA A 18 30.85 5.84 -0.37
C ALA A 18 30.02 5.91 -1.67
N MET A 19 28.98 5.12 -1.92
CA MET A 19 28.12 4.31 -1.08
C MET A 19 27.67 3.11 -1.91
N ALA A 20 28.26 1.96 -1.65
CA ALA A 20 27.56 0.70 -1.86
C ALA A 20 27.20 0.17 -0.46
N GLN A 21 26.53 1.03 0.33
CA GLN A 21 25.48 0.49 1.18
C GLN A 21 24.41 0.07 0.18
N THR A 22 24.50 -1.17 -0.30
CA THR A 22 23.30 -1.97 -0.39
C THR A 22 22.59 -1.75 0.93
N ASP A 23 21.63 -0.84 0.93
CA ASP A 23 20.57 -0.85 1.93
C ASP A 23 20.07 -2.29 1.89
N SER A 24 20.52 -3.07 2.87
CA SER A 24 19.76 -4.21 3.31
C SER A 24 18.38 -3.63 3.54
N VAL A 25 17.46 -3.93 2.63
CA VAL A 25 16.05 -3.58 2.74
C VAL A 25 15.65 -4.02 4.13
N ASP A 26 15.50 -3.03 5.00
CA ASP A 26 15.06 -3.20 6.37
C ASP A 26 13.60 -3.60 6.20
N GLU A 27 13.33 -4.90 6.15
CA GLU A 27 12.02 -5.52 5.85
C GLU A 27 10.88 -5.03 6.78
N ASN A 28 11.19 -4.18 7.77
CA ASN A 28 10.28 -3.65 8.77
C ASN A 28 10.08 -2.12 8.76
N LYS A 29 10.62 -1.37 7.80
CA LYS A 29 10.40 0.09 7.76
C LYS A 29 9.31 0.47 6.77
N LEU A 30 8.17 0.89 7.33
CA LEU A 30 7.09 1.52 6.57
C LEU A 30 7.61 2.69 5.73
N THR A 31 7.16 2.76 4.48
CA THR A 31 7.43 3.90 3.59
C THR A 31 6.77 5.18 4.13
N PRO A 32 7.20 6.37 3.67
CA PRO A 32 6.55 7.63 4.04
C PRO A 32 5.04 7.62 3.77
N LEU A 33 4.60 7.06 2.63
CA LEU A 33 3.18 6.92 2.32
C LEU A 33 2.48 5.99 3.33
N GLN A 34 3.04 4.81 3.60
CA GLN A 34 2.44 3.85 4.53
C GLN A 34 2.25 4.44 5.94
N LYS A 35 3.21 5.24 6.41
CA LYS A 35 3.06 5.98 7.68
C LYS A 35 1.92 7.00 7.66
N ARG A 36 1.73 7.70 6.52
CA ARG A 36 0.59 8.61 6.36
C ARG A 36 -0.73 7.85 6.32
N VAL A 37 -0.77 6.68 5.67
CA VAL A 37 -1.96 5.84 5.65
C VAL A 37 -2.30 5.31 7.03
N GLU A 38 -1.30 4.88 7.82
CA GLU A 38 -1.51 4.47 9.21
C GLU A 38 -2.10 5.61 10.06
N ALA A 39 -1.53 6.82 9.97
CA ALA A 39 -2.07 7.99 10.65
C ALA A 39 -3.49 8.34 10.19
N TYR A 40 -3.76 8.21 8.88
CA TYR A 40 -5.09 8.42 8.29
C TYR A 40 -6.12 7.41 8.82
N ILE A 41 -5.73 6.14 8.98
CA ILE A 41 -6.61 5.08 9.51
C ILE A 41 -7.05 5.42 10.93
N ILE A 42 -6.11 5.79 11.79
CA ILE A 42 -6.38 6.16 13.19
C ILE A 42 -7.35 7.35 13.24
N ASP A 43 -7.13 8.37 12.40
CA ASP A 43 -7.99 9.55 12.33
C ASP A 43 -9.40 9.23 11.80
N LYS A 44 -9.52 8.44 10.71
CA LYS A 44 -10.79 8.24 9.99
C LYS A 44 -11.65 7.11 10.51
N PHE A 45 -11.05 6.01 10.94
CA PHE A 45 -11.80 4.87 11.46
C PHE A 45 -12.01 4.96 12.97
N HIS A 46 -11.38 5.94 13.63
CA HIS A 46 -11.41 6.11 15.09
C HIS A 46 -11.07 4.80 15.82
N CYS A 47 -10.18 3.99 15.23
CA CYS A 47 -9.87 2.67 15.75
C CYS A 47 -9.02 2.78 17.02
N GLN A 48 -9.49 2.16 18.11
CA GLN A 48 -8.74 2.11 19.36
C GLN A 48 -7.62 1.07 19.30
N PHE A 49 -7.88 -0.07 18.66
CA PHE A 49 -6.90 -1.12 18.40
C PHE A 49 -6.89 -1.52 16.92
N HIS A 50 -5.70 -1.75 16.37
CA HIS A 50 -5.53 -2.31 15.02
C HIS A 50 -4.35 -3.29 14.95
N THR A 51 -4.42 -4.25 14.02
CA THR A 51 -3.29 -5.12 13.71
C THR A 51 -2.25 -4.40 12.83
N SER A 52 -1.16 -5.07 12.48
CA SER A 52 -0.31 -4.65 11.36
C SER A 52 -1.17 -4.48 10.10
N ILE A 53 -0.84 -3.46 9.30
CA ILE A 53 -1.52 -3.16 8.04
C ILE A 53 -0.77 -3.89 6.92
N GLU A 54 -1.50 -4.69 6.16
CA GLU A 54 -1.02 -5.29 4.91
C GLU A 54 -1.27 -4.29 3.77
N PHE A 55 -0.20 -3.75 3.20
CA PHE A 55 -0.27 -2.84 2.06
C PHE A 55 -0.05 -3.62 0.76
N HIS A 56 -0.92 -3.42 -0.21
CA HIS A 56 -0.74 -3.95 -1.56
C HIS A 56 0.00 -2.92 -2.43
N ASP A 57 0.29 -3.30 -3.68
CA ASP A 57 0.96 -2.42 -4.62
C ASP A 57 0.10 -1.19 -4.96
N ILE A 58 0.77 -0.09 -5.28
CA ILE A 58 0.12 1.10 -5.85
C ILE A 58 -0.08 0.85 -7.33
N GLU A 59 -1.31 1.00 -7.79
CA GLU A 59 -1.72 0.78 -9.17
C GLU A 59 -2.23 2.08 -9.79
N LEU A 60 -2.16 2.18 -11.12
CA LEU A 60 -2.91 3.20 -11.85
C LEU A 60 -4.39 2.98 -11.62
N PHE A 61 -5.11 4.06 -11.33
CA PHE A 61 -6.54 3.97 -11.09
C PHE A 61 -7.27 3.62 -12.39
N ASP A 62 -7.92 2.46 -12.38
CA ASP A 62 -8.83 2.03 -13.42
C ASP A 62 -10.15 1.64 -12.77
N LEU A 63 -11.13 2.55 -12.83
CA LEU A 63 -12.46 2.34 -12.28
C LEU A 63 -13.12 1.05 -12.80
N LYS A 64 -12.95 0.74 -14.08
CA LYS A 64 -13.56 -0.47 -14.66
C LYS A 64 -12.90 -1.73 -14.11
N GLN A 65 -11.58 -1.72 -13.98
CA GLN A 65 -10.85 -2.84 -13.42
C GLN A 65 -11.14 -3.02 -11.93
N LEU A 66 -11.20 -1.94 -11.16
CA LEU A 66 -11.56 -1.98 -9.74
C LEU A 66 -12.97 -2.55 -9.53
N ILE A 67 -13.94 -2.06 -10.30
CA ILE A 67 -15.29 -2.62 -10.29
C ILE A 67 -15.25 -4.10 -10.70
N ALA A 68 -14.48 -4.49 -11.72
CA ALA A 68 -14.38 -5.90 -12.12
C ALA A 68 -13.77 -6.79 -11.01
N ASN A 69 -12.75 -6.29 -10.31
CA ASN A 69 -12.06 -6.99 -9.24
C ASN A 69 -12.92 -7.14 -7.97
N HIS A 70 -13.82 -6.19 -7.72
CA HIS A 70 -14.45 -6.05 -6.39
C HIS A 70 -15.98 -5.96 -6.38
N LYS A 71 -16.67 -5.74 -7.52
CA LYS A 71 -18.15 -5.66 -7.59
C LYS A 71 -18.83 -7.00 -7.31
N GLN A 72 -18.11 -8.10 -7.50
CA GLN A 72 -18.56 -9.44 -7.11
C GLN A 72 -17.54 -10.05 -6.17
N PRO A 73 -17.55 -9.61 -4.90
CA PRO A 73 -16.79 -10.30 -3.89
C PRO A 73 -17.28 -11.75 -3.82
N GLN A 74 -16.37 -12.72 -3.78
CA GLN A 74 -16.70 -14.06 -3.33
C GLN A 74 -16.94 -13.95 -1.83
N ILE A 75 -18.08 -13.38 -1.45
CA ILE A 75 -18.32 -12.97 -0.07
C ILE A 75 -18.05 -14.15 0.82
N LEU A 76 -16.98 -14.05 1.62
CA LEU A 76 -16.53 -15.16 2.47
C LEU A 76 -17.55 -15.46 3.60
N LYS A 77 -18.61 -14.66 3.70
CA LYS A 77 -19.79 -14.81 4.55
C LYS A 77 -21.04 -14.44 3.75
N ASP A 78 -22.08 -15.26 3.79
CA ASP A 78 -23.42 -14.92 3.28
C ASP A 78 -24.09 -13.80 4.14
N ASP A 79 -23.41 -12.67 4.40
CA ASP A 79 -24.00 -11.52 5.05
C ASP A 79 -24.63 -10.60 3.98
N PRO A 80 -25.97 -10.55 3.88
CA PRO A 80 -26.65 -9.70 2.90
C PRO A 80 -26.38 -8.20 3.11
N ARG A 81 -25.87 -7.78 4.29
CA ARG A 81 -25.46 -6.39 4.53
C ARG A 81 -24.20 -6.04 3.74
N ALA A 82 -23.23 -6.95 3.66
CA ALA A 82 -22.00 -6.75 2.89
C ALA A 82 -22.29 -6.53 1.39
N ILE A 83 -23.30 -7.22 0.83
CA ILE A 83 -23.76 -6.99 -0.55
C ILE A 83 -24.24 -5.56 -0.75
N LYS A 84 -25.04 -5.06 0.19
CA LYS A 84 -25.60 -3.72 0.14
C LYS A 84 -24.50 -2.67 0.29
N ASP A 85 -23.65 -2.82 1.31
CA ASP A 85 -22.58 -1.88 1.62
C ASP A 85 -21.58 -1.78 0.46
N ASN A 86 -21.22 -2.90 -0.17
CA ASN A 86 -20.39 -2.88 -1.38
C ASN A 86 -21.05 -2.16 -2.54
N ARG A 87 -22.36 -2.38 -2.76
CA ARG A 87 -23.07 -1.68 -3.85
C ARG A 87 -23.04 -0.18 -3.64
N GLU A 88 -23.26 0.28 -2.41
CA GLU A 88 -23.22 1.70 -2.06
C GLU A 88 -21.79 2.26 -2.20
N ALA A 89 -20.78 1.52 -1.74
CA ALA A 89 -19.37 1.86 -1.88
C ALA A 89 -18.94 2.03 -3.34
N PHE A 90 -19.32 1.10 -4.23
CA PHE A 90 -18.97 1.19 -5.65
C PHE A 90 -19.79 2.24 -6.41
N ALA A 91 -21.04 2.51 -5.99
CA ALA A 91 -21.81 3.62 -6.55
C ALA A 91 -21.16 4.96 -6.21
N TRP A 92 -20.70 5.12 -4.97
CA TRP A 92 -19.94 6.31 -4.57
C TRP A 92 -18.61 6.44 -5.34
N LEU A 93 -17.90 5.33 -5.55
CA LEU A 93 -16.67 5.34 -6.35
C LEU A 93 -16.92 5.79 -7.80
N GLU A 94 -18.03 5.37 -8.42
CA GLU A 94 -18.44 5.81 -9.74
C GLU A 94 -18.71 7.33 -9.77
N GLU A 95 -19.35 7.88 -8.74
CA GLU A 95 -19.60 9.32 -8.59
C GLU A 95 -18.28 10.10 -8.46
N VAL A 96 -17.42 9.72 -7.50
CA VAL A 96 -16.13 10.40 -7.27
C VAL A 96 -15.22 10.31 -8.49
N GLY A 97 -15.12 9.13 -9.13
CA GLY A 97 -14.32 8.95 -10.34
C GLY A 97 -14.83 9.75 -11.55
N SER A 98 -16.06 10.28 -11.49
CA SER A 98 -16.60 11.17 -12.51
C SER A 98 -16.34 12.66 -12.21
N GLU A 99 -16.13 13.01 -10.94
CA GLU A 99 -15.92 14.38 -10.47
C GLU A 99 -14.44 14.75 -10.30
N TYR A 100 -13.62 13.77 -9.95
CA TYR A 100 -12.20 13.95 -9.61
C TYR A 100 -11.31 13.11 -10.52
N ASP A 101 -10.18 13.69 -10.94
CA ASP A 101 -9.11 12.96 -11.61
C ASP A 101 -8.31 12.18 -10.57
N ILE A 102 -8.59 10.88 -10.46
CA ILE A 102 -7.88 9.96 -9.56
C ILE A 102 -6.84 9.21 -10.40
N PRO A 103 -5.54 9.48 -10.23
CA PRO A 103 -4.49 8.79 -10.98
C PRO A 103 -4.08 7.44 -10.41
N TYR A 104 -4.15 7.26 -9.08
CA TYR A 104 -3.65 6.05 -8.43
C TYR A 104 -4.59 5.51 -7.35
N SER A 105 -4.47 4.20 -7.10
CA SER A 105 -5.14 3.54 -5.98
C SER A 105 -4.26 2.47 -5.36
N MET A 106 -4.56 2.11 -4.11
CA MET A 106 -3.86 1.04 -3.39
C MET A 106 -4.85 0.34 -2.46
N THR A 107 -4.83 -0.99 -2.43
CA THR A 107 -5.58 -1.74 -1.41
C THR A 107 -4.74 -1.88 -0.14
N TYR A 108 -5.37 -1.78 1.02
CA TYR A 108 -4.76 -2.22 2.27
C TYR A 108 -5.78 -2.95 3.15
N ILE A 109 -5.26 -3.85 3.98
CA ILE A 109 -6.04 -4.75 4.82
C ILE A 109 -5.53 -4.68 6.24
N PHE A 110 -6.45 -4.60 7.21
CA PHE A 110 -6.09 -4.61 8.63
C PHE A 110 -7.26 -5.14 9.48
N GLY A 111 -6.97 -5.63 10.68
CA GLY A 111 -7.98 -5.93 11.69
C GLY A 111 -8.18 -4.76 12.64
N THR A 112 -9.42 -4.50 13.06
CA THR A 112 -9.74 -3.51 14.09
C THR A 112 -10.68 -4.09 15.16
N LYS A 113 -10.66 -3.50 16.36
CA LYS A 113 -11.63 -3.75 17.43
C LYS A 113 -11.65 -2.55 18.38
N ASP A 114 -12.76 -2.39 19.10
CA ASP A 114 -12.95 -1.27 20.02
C ASP A 114 -12.48 -1.64 21.44
N ASP A 115 -12.66 -2.89 21.85
CA ASP A 115 -12.18 -3.43 23.13
C ASP A 115 -11.11 -4.51 22.94
N GLU A 116 -10.16 -4.63 23.87
CA GLU A 116 -9.16 -5.70 23.88
C GLU A 116 -9.78 -7.11 23.93
N ALA A 117 -10.95 -7.26 24.54
CA ALA A 117 -11.62 -8.56 24.67
C ALA A 117 -12.43 -8.97 23.42
N GLU A 118 -12.66 -8.06 22.47
CA GLU A 118 -13.46 -8.32 21.27
C GLU A 118 -12.68 -9.09 20.18
N GLU A 119 -13.45 -9.73 19.30
CA GLU A 119 -12.91 -10.36 18.09
C GLU A 119 -12.43 -9.31 17.10
N TRP A 120 -11.35 -9.60 16.40
CA TRP A 120 -10.85 -8.74 15.33
C TRP A 120 -11.83 -8.71 14.16
N ILE A 121 -12.18 -7.50 13.72
CA ILE A 121 -12.99 -7.25 12.54
C ILE A 121 -12.03 -6.93 11.38
N PRO A 122 -11.97 -7.76 10.34
CA PRO A 122 -11.11 -7.48 9.19
C PRO A 122 -11.72 -6.38 8.32
N MET A 123 -10.85 -5.51 7.81
CA MET A 123 -11.18 -4.32 7.05
C MET A 123 -10.41 -4.34 5.74
N TRP A 124 -11.11 -4.31 4.61
CA TRP A 124 -10.53 -4.07 3.30
C TRP A 124 -10.85 -2.66 2.86
N VAL A 125 -9.81 -1.94 2.48
CA VAL A 125 -9.93 -0.54 2.09
C VAL A 125 -9.19 -0.30 0.78
N LEU A 126 -9.89 0.31 -0.16
CA LEU A 126 -9.29 0.89 -1.35
C LEU A 126 -8.97 2.36 -1.06
N LEU A 127 -7.69 2.71 -1.06
CA LEU A 127 -7.20 4.07 -0.94
C LEU A 127 -7.15 4.73 -2.33
N LEU A 128 -7.55 5.99 -2.40
CA LEU A 128 -7.47 6.82 -3.60
C LEU A 128 -6.38 7.87 -3.40
N LEU A 129 -5.50 8.03 -4.41
CA LEU A 129 -4.32 8.88 -4.34
C LEU A 129 -4.27 9.83 -5.54
N ASP A 130 -3.79 11.05 -5.32
CA ASP A 130 -3.50 12.02 -6.40
C ASP A 130 -2.09 11.84 -7.02
N ASN A 131 -1.73 12.76 -7.92
CA ASN A 131 -0.44 12.72 -8.63
C ASN A 131 0.77 12.93 -7.72
N GLU A 132 0.56 13.49 -6.52
CA GLU A 132 1.59 13.72 -5.51
C GLU A 132 1.61 12.61 -4.44
N MET A 133 0.81 11.54 -4.63
CA MET A 133 0.61 10.45 -3.68
C MET A 133 -0.02 10.92 -2.36
N GLU A 134 -0.82 12.00 -2.41
CA GLU A 134 -1.63 12.45 -1.29
C GLU A 134 -2.97 11.72 -1.28
N ILE A 135 -3.48 11.48 -0.07
CA ILE A 135 -4.73 10.73 0.14
C ILE A 135 -5.92 11.63 -0.19
N VAL A 136 -6.64 11.31 -1.27
CA VAL A 136 -7.84 12.05 -1.66
C VAL A 136 -9.13 11.39 -1.15
N GLY A 137 -9.08 10.10 -0.85
CA GLY A 137 -10.24 9.37 -0.34
C GLY A 137 -9.96 7.91 -0.03
N HIS A 138 -10.97 7.24 0.50
CA HIS A 138 -10.93 5.80 0.73
C HIS A 138 -12.33 5.19 0.56
N ILE A 139 -12.36 3.90 0.26
CA ILE A 139 -13.58 3.11 0.16
C ILE A 139 -13.39 1.82 0.95
N ARG A 140 -14.34 1.56 1.85
CA ARG A 140 -14.45 0.25 2.50
C ARG A 140 -15.22 -0.69 1.59
N TYR A 141 -14.72 -1.91 1.44
CA TYR A 141 -15.42 -2.97 0.75
C TYR A 141 -15.25 -4.30 1.50
N PHE A 142 -16.08 -5.27 1.15
CA PHE A 142 -16.18 -6.57 1.81
C PHE A 142 -15.99 -7.68 0.76
N PRO A 143 -14.79 -8.30 0.68
CA PRO A 143 -14.49 -9.36 -0.28
C PRO A 143 -15.29 -10.64 -0.10
#